data_AF-A0A6V1RAY1-F1
#
_entry.id   AF-A0A6V1RAY1-F1
#
_cell.length_a   1.000
_cell.length_b   1.000
_cell.length_c   1.000
_cell.angle_alpha   90.00
_cell.angle_beta   90.00
_cell.angle_gamma   90.00
#
_symmetry.space_group_name_H-M   'P 1'
#
loop_
_entity.id
_entity.type
_entity.pdbx_description
1 polymer ?
#
loop_
_entity_poly.entity_id
_entity_poly.type
_entity_poly.pdbx_seq_one_letter_code
_entity_poly.pdbx_strand_id
1 'polypeptide(L)'
;MIYNVTLTLFAVLLASSFLASNAFVQAPQNGLAKNALASKVKFGPIKATDEDEEIITDLEAYEAEKRRKAPKGMFNAEGKPYAPWMMDSVDAEKAKQAQEDRRARKAAEKKAAQGALLVDPQAMELSGVGLKTKMVGDECEISWGTGDETGNKGFIITKRRGGSDDWQVVASYTDWAPLNSKGPAGGQYTYMDSDTEQGTWIYRVSDVNTQGQTSDLCQALVEVQDQGQQMATKAFAVGIIGVFGALLAAGLFLDPLQ
;
A
#
# COMPACT_ATOMS: atom_id res chain seq x y z
N MET A 1 -0.85 -0.05 66.56
CA MET A 1 0.57 -0.06 66.14
C MET A 1 0.58 -0.48 64.68
N ILE A 2 0.48 0.35 63.65
CA ILE A 2 1.09 1.66 63.28
C ILE A 2 2.62 1.62 63.31
N TYR A 3 3.23 1.45 62.12
CA TYR A 3 4.46 2.09 61.62
C TYR A 3 4.36 2.03 60.07
N ASN A 4 4.02 3.13 59.38
CA ASN A 4 4.86 4.24 58.88
C ASN A 4 5.88 3.81 57.81
N VAL A 5 5.62 4.07 56.53
CA VAL A 5 6.03 5.28 55.75
C VAL A 5 7.51 5.23 55.35
N THR A 6 7.78 5.07 54.05
CA THR A 6 8.82 5.86 53.36
C THR A 6 8.63 5.79 51.84
N LEU A 7 8.08 6.89 51.34
CA LEU A 7 8.14 7.35 49.96
C LEU A 7 9.61 7.73 49.66
N THR A 8 10.19 7.31 48.53
CA THR A 8 11.49 7.84 48.10
C THR A 8 11.45 8.21 46.63
N LEU A 9 11.41 9.53 46.42
CA LEU A 9 11.76 10.28 45.22
C LEU A 9 12.94 9.65 44.46
N PHE A 10 12.80 9.49 43.14
CA PHE A 10 13.94 9.42 42.23
C PHE A 10 13.94 10.65 41.33
N ALA A 11 14.91 11.52 41.55
CA ALA A 11 15.21 12.68 40.74
C ALA A 11 16.50 12.43 39.94
N VAL A 12 16.41 12.72 38.63
CA VAL A 12 17.40 13.44 37.80
C VAL A 12 18.83 12.87 37.70
N LEU A 13 19.24 12.43 36.49
CA LEU A 13 20.25 13.10 35.62
C LEU A 13 20.72 12.23 34.43
N LEU A 14 21.18 12.94 33.38
CA LEU A 14 22.04 12.55 32.23
C LEU A 14 21.32 11.99 30.99
N ALA A 15 21.55 12.46 29.76
CA ALA A 15 22.51 13.41 29.24
C ALA A 15 22.00 14.06 27.94
N SER A 16 22.50 15.28 27.72
CA SER A 16 22.32 16.18 26.60
C SER A 16 23.10 15.78 25.34
N SER A 17 22.71 16.41 24.23
CA SER A 17 23.53 16.82 23.08
C SER A 17 23.33 16.04 21.79
N PHE A 18 22.58 16.61 20.85
CA PHE A 18 23.08 16.79 19.48
C PHE A 18 22.52 18.11 18.91
N LEU A 19 23.39 19.11 18.82
CA LEU A 19 23.19 20.27 17.96
C LEU A 19 23.25 19.80 16.51
N ALA A 20 22.20 20.05 15.73
CA ALA A 20 22.30 20.07 14.27
C ALA A 20 22.26 21.53 13.82
N SER A 21 23.42 22.03 13.43
CA SER A 21 23.66 23.33 12.83
C SER A 21 22.91 23.42 11.49
N ASN A 22 21.92 24.32 11.39
CA ASN A 22 21.40 24.77 10.10
C ASN A 22 22.40 25.75 9.47
N ALA A 23 23.33 25.23 8.69
CA ALA A 23 24.14 26.04 7.78
C ALA A 23 23.27 26.45 6.58
N PHE A 24 22.67 27.63 6.68
CA PHE A 24 22.07 28.36 5.57
C PHE A 24 23.19 28.77 4.60
N VAL A 25 23.35 28.02 3.51
CA VAL A 25 24.25 28.39 2.41
C VAL A 25 23.57 29.50 1.61
N GLN A 26 23.97 30.72 1.90
CA GLN A 26 23.61 31.91 1.16
C GLN A 26 24.44 31.93 -0.13
N ALA A 27 23.79 31.72 -1.27
CA ALA A 27 24.44 31.82 -2.57
C ALA A 27 24.96 33.25 -2.79
N PRO A 28 26.21 33.44 -3.25
CA PRO A 28 26.75 34.76 -3.54
C PRO A 28 26.01 35.37 -4.74
N GLN A 29 25.37 36.52 -4.49
CA GLN A 29 24.88 37.39 -5.56
C GLN A 29 26.07 38.03 -6.28
N ASN A 30 26.55 37.37 -7.33
CA ASN A 30 27.43 38.01 -8.29
C ASN A 30 26.59 38.95 -9.17
N GLY A 31 26.55 40.22 -8.74
CA GLY A 31 26.21 41.33 -9.60
C GLY A 31 27.23 41.41 -10.73
N LEU A 32 26.83 41.00 -11.92
CA LEU A 32 27.49 41.40 -13.15
C LEU A 32 26.70 42.56 -13.75
N ALA A 33 27.37 43.70 -13.71
CA ALA A 33 26.90 44.99 -14.13
C ALA A 33 26.34 44.96 -15.56
N LYS A 34 25.22 45.67 -15.72
CA LYS A 34 24.61 46.04 -16.98
C LYS A 34 25.58 46.96 -17.74
N ASN A 35 26.45 46.40 -18.57
CA ASN A 35 27.11 47.16 -19.62
C ASN A 35 26.28 47.04 -20.90
N ALA A 36 25.45 48.07 -21.10
CA ALA A 36 24.81 48.35 -22.36
C ALA A 36 25.89 48.67 -23.41
N LEU A 37 26.07 47.77 -24.36
CA LEU A 37 26.62 48.12 -25.67
C LEU A 37 25.58 47.71 -26.72
N ALA A 38 24.70 48.67 -27.03
CA ALA A 38 23.83 48.58 -28.18
C ALA A 38 24.67 48.72 -29.45
N SER A 39 25.27 47.62 -29.93
CA SER A 39 25.71 47.54 -31.32
C SER A 39 24.53 47.12 -32.17
N LYS A 40 23.99 48.09 -32.92
CA LYS A 40 22.88 47.89 -33.84
C LYS A 40 23.41 47.18 -35.09
N VAL A 41 23.65 45.87 -35.00
CA VAL A 41 23.95 45.03 -36.15
C VAL A 41 22.63 44.77 -36.88
N LYS A 42 22.45 45.40 -38.04
CA LYS A 42 21.36 45.06 -38.95
C LYS A 42 21.71 43.73 -39.62
N PHE A 43 21.14 42.63 -39.11
CA PHE A 43 21.09 41.38 -39.85
C PHE A 43 20.14 41.58 -41.03
N GLY A 44 20.67 41.46 -42.25
CA GLY A 44 19.84 41.31 -43.45
C GLY A 44 19.07 39.99 -43.40
N PRO A 45 18.02 39.79 -44.21
CA PRO A 45 17.31 38.53 -44.25
C PRO A 45 18.29 37.43 -44.68
N ILE A 46 18.61 36.53 -43.74
CA ILE A 46 19.32 35.29 -44.02
C ILE A 46 18.36 34.49 -44.91
N LYS A 47 18.74 34.33 -46.18
CA LYS A 47 18.04 33.39 -47.05
C LYS A 47 18.44 32.00 -46.58
N ALA A 48 17.45 31.23 -46.12
CA ALA A 48 17.62 29.81 -45.88
C ALA A 48 18.22 29.19 -47.14
N THR A 49 19.39 28.62 -47.00
CA THR A 49 19.99 27.77 -48.01
C THR A 49 19.33 26.40 -47.96
N ASP A 50 19.40 25.63 -49.04
CA ASP A 50 18.76 24.30 -49.11
C ASP A 50 19.22 23.37 -47.96
N GLU A 51 20.43 23.59 -47.41
CA GLU A 51 20.96 22.91 -46.22
C GLU A 51 20.25 23.30 -44.91
N ASP A 52 19.77 24.54 -44.79
CA ASP A 52 19.00 25.01 -43.63
C ASP A 52 17.59 24.41 -43.60
N GLU A 53 17.00 24.14 -44.78
CA GLU A 53 15.68 23.50 -44.90
C GLU A 53 15.73 22.01 -44.50
N GLU A 54 16.83 21.32 -44.80
CA GLU A 54 17.09 19.94 -44.36
C GLU A 54 17.26 19.86 -42.82
N ILE A 55 17.98 20.80 -42.23
CA ILE A 55 18.14 20.88 -40.76
C ILE A 55 16.81 21.15 -40.04
N ILE A 56 15.97 22.02 -40.59
CA ILE A 56 14.64 22.32 -40.03
C ILE A 56 13.75 21.07 -40.09
N THR A 57 13.75 20.37 -41.22
CA THR A 57 12.94 19.15 -41.39
C THR A 57 13.40 18.01 -40.47
N ASP A 58 14.70 17.86 -40.24
CA ASP A 58 15.25 16.89 -39.28
C ASP A 58 14.88 17.23 -37.83
N LEU A 59 14.91 18.52 -37.45
CA LEU A 59 14.48 18.98 -36.12
C LEU A 59 12.99 18.75 -35.88
N GLU A 60 12.15 19.05 -36.88
CA GLU A 60 10.71 18.80 -36.82
C GLU A 60 10.39 17.31 -36.72
N ALA A 61 11.12 16.45 -37.45
CA ALA A 61 10.99 15.00 -37.36
C ALA A 61 11.39 14.47 -35.97
N TYR A 62 12.48 14.99 -35.41
CA TYR A 62 12.96 14.62 -34.07
C TYR A 62 11.96 15.03 -32.96
N GLU A 63 11.39 16.24 -33.04
CA GLU A 63 10.35 16.68 -32.11
C GLU A 63 9.05 15.88 -32.24
N ALA A 64 8.65 15.55 -33.46
CA ALA A 64 7.48 14.70 -33.72
C ALA A 64 7.67 13.29 -33.15
N GLU A 65 8.89 12.74 -33.23
CA GLU A 65 9.22 11.44 -32.65
C GLU A 65 9.19 11.48 -31.11
N LYS A 66 9.74 12.54 -30.49
CA LYS A 66 9.61 12.78 -29.03
C LYS A 66 8.15 12.88 -28.60
N ARG A 67 7.31 13.62 -29.35
CA ARG A 67 5.86 13.74 -29.08
C ARG A 67 5.12 12.40 -29.19
N ARG A 68 5.49 11.56 -30.15
CA ARG A 68 4.91 10.21 -30.35
C ARG A 68 5.30 9.24 -29.23
N LYS A 69 6.53 9.35 -28.71
CA LYS A 69 7.06 8.49 -27.65
C LYS A 69 6.67 8.95 -26.24
N ALA A 70 6.19 10.18 -26.07
CA ALA A 70 5.83 10.71 -24.77
C ALA A 70 4.60 10.00 -24.15
N PRO A 71 4.58 9.82 -22.83
CA PRO A 71 3.41 9.30 -22.11
C PRO A 71 2.13 10.15 -22.34
N LYS A 72 0.97 9.50 -22.33
CA LYS A 72 -0.34 10.18 -22.45
C LYS A 72 -0.51 11.21 -21.32
N GLY A 73 -0.93 12.42 -21.67
CA GLY A 73 -1.18 13.52 -20.71
C GLY A 73 -0.01 14.45 -20.43
N MET A 74 1.14 14.26 -21.11
CA MET A 74 2.33 15.10 -20.94
C MET A 74 2.27 16.43 -21.70
N PHE A 75 1.36 16.56 -22.67
CA PHE A 75 1.14 17.77 -23.47
C PHE A 75 -0.24 18.35 -23.21
N ASN A 76 -0.32 19.68 -23.22
CA ASN A 76 -1.59 20.40 -23.17
C ASN A 76 -2.31 20.36 -24.53
N ALA A 77 -3.52 20.95 -24.61
CA ALA A 77 -4.30 21.00 -25.85
C ALA A 77 -3.59 21.77 -26.99
N GLU A 78 -2.66 22.67 -26.68
CA GLU A 78 -1.82 23.38 -27.66
C GLU A 78 -0.53 22.62 -28.04
N GLY A 79 -0.35 21.39 -27.55
CA GLY A 79 0.83 20.56 -27.86
C GLY A 79 2.11 20.97 -27.13
N LYS A 80 2.04 21.85 -26.12
CA LYS A 80 3.18 22.22 -25.27
C LYS A 80 3.31 21.25 -24.09
N PRO A 81 4.54 20.80 -23.74
CA PRO A 81 4.74 19.94 -22.59
C PRO A 81 4.35 20.66 -21.30
N TYR A 82 3.60 20.00 -20.43
CA TYR A 82 3.25 20.55 -19.11
C TYR A 82 4.49 20.72 -18.22
N ALA A 83 5.47 19.84 -18.37
CA ALA A 83 6.75 19.89 -17.67
C ALA A 83 7.91 19.72 -18.66
N PRO A 84 8.37 20.80 -19.33
CA PRO A 84 9.42 20.74 -20.34
C PRO A 84 10.73 20.12 -19.84
N TRP A 85 11.06 20.37 -18.57
CA TRP A 85 12.22 19.86 -17.84
C TRP A 85 12.18 18.35 -17.52
N MET A 86 11.02 17.72 -17.68
CA MET A 86 10.85 16.27 -17.48
C MET A 86 10.89 15.49 -18.81
N MET A 87 10.89 16.18 -19.96
CA MET A 87 10.86 15.52 -21.27
C MET A 87 12.16 14.81 -21.63
N ASP A 88 13.30 15.28 -21.09
CA ASP A 88 14.61 14.68 -21.33
C ASP A 88 14.99 13.61 -20.29
N SER A 89 14.26 13.54 -19.17
CA SER A 89 14.50 12.56 -18.10
C SER A 89 13.56 11.35 -18.15
N VAL A 90 12.47 11.43 -18.91
CA VAL A 90 11.52 10.32 -19.12
C VAL A 90 11.97 9.49 -20.31
N ASP A 91 12.68 8.42 -20.00
CA ASP A 91 13.02 7.37 -20.97
C ASP A 91 11.74 6.57 -21.31
N ALA A 92 11.14 6.89 -22.46
CA ALA A 92 9.86 6.33 -22.89
C ALA A 92 9.86 4.79 -22.96
N GLU A 93 11.02 4.19 -23.26
CA GLU A 93 11.19 2.74 -23.28
C GLU A 93 11.12 2.15 -21.87
N LYS A 94 11.78 2.76 -20.89
CA LYS A 94 11.69 2.34 -19.48
C LYS A 94 10.30 2.53 -18.91
N ALA A 95 9.60 3.59 -19.28
CA ALA A 95 8.22 3.82 -18.87
C ALA A 95 7.28 2.74 -19.43
N LYS A 96 7.45 2.38 -20.72
CA LYS A 96 6.70 1.32 -21.37
C LYS A 96 7.02 -0.05 -20.76
N GLN A 97 8.30 -0.35 -20.53
CA GLN A 97 8.74 -1.58 -19.88
C GLN A 97 8.16 -1.70 -18.47
N ALA A 98 8.22 -0.64 -17.65
CA ALA A 98 7.61 -0.64 -16.33
C ALA A 98 6.08 -0.84 -16.39
N GLN A 99 5.41 -0.34 -17.42
CA GLN A 99 3.97 -0.55 -17.61
C GLN A 99 3.66 -2.00 -18.03
N GLU A 100 4.47 -2.59 -18.91
CA GLU A 100 4.37 -3.99 -19.32
C GLU A 100 4.66 -4.93 -18.16
N ASP A 101 5.69 -4.67 -17.35
CA ASP A 101 6.01 -5.42 -16.14
C ASP A 101 4.87 -5.36 -15.12
N ARG A 102 4.30 -4.17 -14.88
CA ARG A 102 3.11 -4.02 -14.02
C ARG A 102 1.92 -4.80 -14.55
N ARG A 103 1.71 -4.80 -15.87
CA ARG A 103 0.61 -5.54 -16.50
C ARG A 103 0.86 -7.05 -16.45
N ALA A 104 2.10 -7.49 -16.62
CA ALA A 104 2.51 -8.88 -16.53
C ALA A 104 2.33 -9.41 -15.10
N ARG A 105 2.74 -8.64 -14.08
CA ARG A 105 2.50 -8.97 -12.67
C ARG A 105 1.02 -9.11 -12.35
N LYS A 106 0.21 -8.12 -12.73
CA LYS A 106 -1.26 -8.20 -12.55
C LYS A 106 -1.88 -9.38 -13.31
N ALA A 107 -1.36 -9.72 -14.49
CA ALA A 107 -1.84 -10.86 -15.25
C ALA A 107 -1.43 -12.20 -14.61
N ALA A 108 -0.23 -12.28 -14.02
CA ALA A 108 0.22 -13.45 -13.28
C ALA A 108 -0.62 -13.67 -12.01
N GLU A 109 -0.89 -12.60 -11.26
CA GLU A 109 -1.76 -12.61 -10.08
C GLU A 109 -3.17 -13.11 -10.42
N LYS A 110 -3.75 -12.63 -11.55
CA LYS A 110 -5.03 -13.13 -12.05
C LYS A 110 -4.99 -14.59 -12.46
N LYS A 111 -3.89 -15.07 -13.05
CA LYS A 111 -3.74 -16.49 -13.43
C LYS A 111 -3.60 -17.42 -12.21
N ALA A 112 -3.11 -16.90 -11.08
CA ALA A 112 -2.96 -17.67 -9.84
C ALA A 112 -4.27 -17.79 -9.03
N ALA A 113 -5.29 -16.98 -9.35
CA ALA A 113 -6.62 -17.07 -8.76
C ALA A 113 -7.54 -17.91 -9.67
N GLN A 114 -8.30 -18.83 -9.07
CA GLN A 114 -9.27 -19.67 -9.76
C GLN A 114 -10.70 -19.31 -9.31
N GLY A 115 -11.71 -19.67 -10.10
CA GLY A 115 -13.11 -19.50 -9.70
C GLY A 115 -13.53 -18.03 -9.51
N ALA A 116 -14.21 -17.75 -8.39
CA ALA A 116 -14.83 -16.44 -8.11
C ALA A 116 -13.81 -15.30 -7.98
N LEU A 117 -12.56 -15.62 -7.62
CA LEU A 117 -11.50 -14.63 -7.43
C LEU A 117 -10.83 -14.17 -8.73
N LEU A 118 -11.12 -14.80 -9.88
CA LEU A 118 -10.46 -14.47 -11.16
C LEU A 118 -10.65 -13.01 -11.60
N VAL A 119 -11.77 -12.39 -11.21
CA VAL A 119 -12.15 -11.05 -11.65
C VAL A 119 -11.30 -9.96 -10.97
N ASP A 120 -11.24 -10.00 -9.64
CA ASP A 120 -10.48 -9.04 -8.82
C ASP A 120 -10.04 -9.66 -7.47
N PRO A 121 -8.88 -10.35 -7.44
CA PRO A 121 -8.35 -10.92 -6.21
C PRO A 121 -8.09 -9.83 -5.16
N GLN A 122 -7.45 -8.73 -5.56
CA GLN A 122 -6.96 -7.72 -4.62
C GLN A 122 -8.10 -6.96 -3.92
N ALA A 123 -9.21 -6.70 -4.62
CA ALA A 123 -10.39 -6.13 -3.96
C ALA A 123 -11.02 -7.09 -2.95
N MET A 124 -10.98 -8.40 -3.19
CA MET A 124 -11.51 -9.39 -2.24
C MET A 124 -10.63 -9.52 -0.98
N GLU A 125 -9.30 -9.44 -1.12
CA GLU A 125 -8.37 -9.45 0.03
C GLU A 125 -8.65 -8.31 1.01
N LEU A 126 -8.95 -7.11 0.49
CA LEU A 126 -9.19 -5.91 1.29
C LEU A 126 -10.63 -5.83 1.83
N SER A 127 -11.59 -6.37 1.10
CA SER A 127 -13.01 -6.27 1.46
C SER A 127 -13.49 -7.37 2.40
N GLY A 128 -12.78 -8.50 2.50
CA GLY A 128 -13.16 -9.64 3.34
C GLY A 128 -14.53 -10.23 2.96
N VAL A 129 -14.96 -10.05 1.71
CA VAL A 129 -16.27 -10.51 1.25
C VAL A 129 -16.25 -12.04 1.21
N GLY A 130 -17.04 -12.65 2.09
CA GLY A 130 -17.22 -14.10 2.21
C GLY A 130 -16.26 -14.79 3.19
N LEU A 131 -15.08 -14.22 3.45
CA LEU A 131 -14.12 -14.75 4.43
C LEU A 131 -13.95 -13.77 5.59
N LYS A 132 -14.34 -14.19 6.80
CA LYS A 132 -14.18 -13.43 8.03
C LYS A 132 -12.98 -13.98 8.79
N THR A 133 -12.08 -13.09 9.19
CA THR A 133 -10.89 -13.44 9.95
C THR A 133 -10.83 -12.64 11.24
N LYS A 134 -10.42 -13.28 12.33
CA LYS A 134 -10.32 -12.66 13.64
C LYS A 134 -9.15 -13.26 14.41
N MET A 135 -8.35 -12.41 15.04
CA MET A 135 -7.35 -12.88 16.00
C MET A 135 -8.01 -13.21 17.33
N VAL A 136 -7.79 -14.43 17.82
CA VAL A 136 -8.23 -14.92 19.13
C VAL A 136 -6.98 -15.33 19.90
N GLY A 137 -6.46 -14.40 20.70
CA GLY A 137 -5.14 -14.59 21.31
C GLY A 137 -4.05 -14.63 20.23
N ASP A 138 -3.27 -15.70 20.21
CA ASP A 138 -2.19 -15.91 19.23
C ASP A 138 -2.65 -16.71 18.00
N GLU A 139 -3.92 -17.13 17.97
CA GLU A 139 -4.47 -17.95 16.90
C GLU A 139 -5.35 -17.12 15.96
N CYS A 140 -5.33 -17.47 14.67
CA CYS A 140 -6.18 -16.83 13.68
C CYS A 140 -7.44 -17.68 13.43
N GLU A 141 -8.59 -17.16 13.87
CA GLU A 141 -9.89 -17.72 13.55
C GLU A 141 -10.33 -17.28 12.14
N ILE A 142 -10.69 -18.25 11.31
CA ILE A 142 -11.13 -18.07 9.93
C ILE A 142 -12.52 -18.66 9.82
N SER A 143 -13.49 -17.88 9.33
CA SER A 143 -14.87 -18.33 9.14
C SER A 143 -15.46 -17.88 7.82
N TRP A 144 -16.21 -18.77 7.17
CA TRP A 144 -16.90 -18.49 5.91
C TRP A 144 -18.23 -19.22 5.84
N GLY A 145 -19.11 -18.73 4.97
CA GLY A 145 -20.42 -19.30 4.71
C GLY A 145 -20.58 -19.67 3.26
N THR A 146 -21.33 -20.75 3.01
CA THR A 146 -21.69 -21.25 1.69
C THR A 146 -23.21 -21.38 1.57
N GLY A 147 -23.71 -21.40 0.32
CA GLY A 147 -25.14 -21.49 0.03
C GLY A 147 -25.56 -22.83 -0.59
N ASP A 148 -24.96 -23.19 -1.72
CA ASP A 148 -25.17 -24.47 -2.40
C ASP A 148 -23.81 -25.15 -2.59
N GLU A 149 -23.70 -26.38 -2.09
CA GLU A 149 -22.49 -27.21 -2.20
C GLU A 149 -22.76 -28.50 -2.98
N THR A 150 -23.77 -28.51 -3.85
CA THR A 150 -24.08 -29.65 -4.70
C THR A 150 -22.86 -30.02 -5.55
N GLY A 151 -22.35 -31.24 -5.35
CA GLY A 151 -21.18 -31.73 -6.06
C GLY A 151 -19.84 -31.23 -5.50
N ASN A 152 -19.81 -30.69 -4.29
CA ASN A 152 -18.60 -30.34 -3.54
C ASN A 152 -18.18 -31.50 -2.61
N LYS A 153 -16.88 -31.79 -2.51
CA LYS A 153 -16.31 -32.74 -1.54
C LYS A 153 -15.96 -32.05 -0.22
N GLY A 154 -15.46 -30.84 -0.30
CA GLY A 154 -15.00 -30.07 0.86
C GLY A 154 -14.08 -28.93 0.47
N PHE A 155 -13.43 -28.37 1.48
CA PHE A 155 -12.66 -27.14 1.36
C PHE A 155 -11.18 -27.34 1.68
N ILE A 156 -10.35 -26.52 1.05
CA ILE A 156 -8.92 -26.40 1.35
C ILE A 156 -8.65 -24.96 1.76
N ILE A 157 -7.98 -24.81 2.90
CA ILE A 157 -7.52 -23.52 3.42
C ILE A 157 -6.03 -23.41 3.11
N THR A 158 -5.67 -22.36 2.40
CA THR A 158 -4.28 -22.02 2.10
C THR A 158 -3.95 -20.65 2.66
N LYS A 159 -2.72 -20.45 3.11
CA LYS A 159 -2.19 -19.14 3.53
C LYS A 159 -0.92 -18.81 2.77
N ARG A 160 -0.63 -17.52 2.62
CA ARG A 160 0.65 -17.02 2.11
C ARG A 160 1.07 -15.75 2.85
N ARG A 161 2.37 -15.43 2.86
CA ARG A 161 2.84 -14.14 3.34
C ARG A 161 2.46 -13.03 2.35
N GLY A 162 2.16 -11.84 2.87
CA GLY A 162 1.94 -10.65 2.05
C GLY A 162 3.16 -10.37 1.15
N GLY A 163 2.93 -10.30 -0.16
CA GLY A 163 4.00 -10.05 -1.15
C GLY A 163 4.80 -11.29 -1.59
N SER A 164 4.49 -12.48 -1.08
CA SER A 164 5.00 -13.76 -1.61
C SER A 164 3.93 -14.43 -2.48
N ASP A 165 4.34 -15.29 -3.42
CA ASP A 165 3.44 -16.12 -4.24
C ASP A 165 3.37 -17.58 -3.74
N ASP A 166 4.04 -17.89 -2.63
CA ASP A 166 4.14 -19.23 -2.07
C ASP A 166 2.93 -19.52 -1.16
N TRP A 167 1.95 -20.23 -1.72
CA TRP A 167 0.79 -20.71 -0.98
C TRP A 167 1.13 -22.01 -0.25
N GLN A 168 0.87 -22.04 1.05
CA GLN A 168 0.96 -23.24 1.89
C GLN A 168 -0.42 -23.70 2.32
N VAL A 169 -0.64 -25.02 2.29
CA VAL A 169 -1.89 -25.63 2.78
C VAL A 169 -1.85 -25.64 4.30
N VAL A 170 -2.87 -25.04 4.91
CA VAL A 170 -3.06 -25.00 6.37
C VAL A 170 -3.92 -26.16 6.82
N ALA A 171 -5.04 -26.37 6.12
CA ALA A 171 -5.96 -27.45 6.39
C ALA A 171 -6.69 -27.86 5.12
N SER A 172 -7.08 -29.13 5.05
CA SER A 172 -7.79 -29.72 3.92
C SER A 172 -8.88 -30.65 4.43
N TYR A 173 -9.97 -30.78 3.67
CA TYR A 173 -11.03 -31.77 3.93
C TYR A 173 -10.54 -33.21 4.01
N THR A 174 -9.37 -33.51 3.43
CA THR A 174 -8.71 -34.81 3.52
C THR A 174 -8.21 -35.14 4.92
N ASP A 175 -7.72 -34.12 5.63
CA ASP A 175 -7.02 -34.28 6.92
C ASP A 175 -7.86 -33.74 8.09
N TRP A 176 -8.84 -32.88 7.79
CA TRP A 176 -9.72 -32.24 8.77
C TRP A 176 -11.19 -32.39 8.35
N ALA A 177 -11.87 -33.37 8.97
CA ALA A 177 -13.25 -33.72 8.65
C ALA A 177 -14.28 -32.57 8.71
N PRO A 178 -14.15 -31.54 9.58
CA PRO A 178 -15.04 -30.37 9.58
C PRO A 178 -15.02 -29.54 8.28
N LEU A 179 -14.05 -29.73 7.39
CA LEU A 179 -13.99 -29.10 6.08
C LEU A 179 -14.67 -29.90 4.98
N ASN A 180 -15.24 -31.08 5.28
CA ASN A 180 -16.09 -31.78 4.34
C ASN A 180 -17.35 -30.97 4.04
N SER A 181 -17.85 -31.08 2.81
CA SER A 181 -19.09 -30.44 2.42
C SER A 181 -20.25 -30.85 3.34
N LYS A 182 -21.10 -29.88 3.66
CA LYS A 182 -22.34 -30.07 4.44
C LYS A 182 -23.55 -30.39 3.56
N GLY A 183 -23.37 -30.46 2.24
CA GLY A 183 -24.40 -30.84 1.27
C GLY A 183 -25.13 -29.64 0.65
N PRO A 184 -26.23 -29.89 -0.10
CA PRO A 184 -26.87 -28.89 -0.98
C PRO A 184 -27.36 -27.61 -0.31
N ALA A 185 -27.59 -27.62 1.00
CA ALA A 185 -28.01 -26.43 1.76
C ALA A 185 -26.83 -25.54 2.20
N GLY A 186 -25.59 -25.96 1.92
CA GLY A 186 -24.39 -25.29 2.39
C GLY A 186 -24.28 -25.26 3.91
N GLY A 187 -23.43 -24.37 4.41
CA GLY A 187 -23.29 -24.16 5.84
C GLY A 187 -22.27 -23.10 6.22
N GLN A 188 -22.00 -23.01 7.52
CA GLN A 188 -20.97 -22.14 8.09
C GLN A 188 -19.78 -22.98 8.52
N TYR A 189 -18.57 -22.52 8.23
CA TYR A 189 -17.33 -23.19 8.58
C TYR A 189 -16.45 -22.27 9.40
N THR A 190 -15.70 -22.89 10.31
CA THR A 190 -14.71 -22.21 11.13
C THR A 190 -13.47 -23.07 11.23
N TYR A 191 -12.30 -22.45 11.14
CA TYR A 191 -11.01 -23.05 11.36
C TYR A 191 -10.14 -22.13 12.22
N MET A 192 -9.28 -22.71 13.05
CA MET A 192 -8.38 -21.98 13.93
C MET A 192 -6.95 -22.36 13.58
N ASP A 193 -6.18 -21.38 13.10
CA ASP A 193 -4.77 -21.57 12.75
C ASP A 193 -3.90 -21.16 13.95
N SER A 194 -3.25 -22.13 14.57
CA SER A 194 -2.31 -21.94 15.69
C SER A 194 -0.88 -21.63 15.24
N ASP A 195 -0.57 -21.85 13.96
CA ASP A 195 0.79 -21.79 13.43
C ASP A 195 1.04 -20.49 12.65
N THR A 196 0.29 -19.43 12.97
CA THR A 196 0.43 -18.12 12.32
C THR A 196 1.41 -17.25 13.09
N GLU A 197 2.58 -17.00 12.49
CA GLU A 197 3.55 -16.06 13.05
C GLU A 197 3.13 -14.60 12.83
N GLN A 198 3.78 -13.69 13.56
CA GLN A 198 3.60 -12.24 13.37
C GLN A 198 3.88 -11.80 11.93
N GLY A 199 3.06 -10.88 11.42
CA GLY A 199 3.18 -10.31 10.08
C GLY A 199 1.87 -10.29 9.30
N THR A 200 1.97 -9.92 8.03
CA THR A 200 0.83 -9.87 7.10
C THR A 200 0.68 -11.20 6.38
N TRP A 201 -0.50 -11.80 6.50
CA TRP A 201 -0.88 -13.05 5.87
C TRP A 201 -2.11 -12.85 4.99
N ILE A 202 -2.24 -13.67 3.96
CA ILE A 202 -3.43 -13.74 3.14
C ILE A 202 -3.94 -15.16 3.21
N TYR A 203 -5.16 -15.33 3.69
CA TYR A 203 -5.86 -16.60 3.69
C TYR A 203 -6.77 -16.71 2.50
N ARG A 204 -6.86 -17.92 1.95
CA ARG A 204 -7.75 -18.27 0.85
C ARG A 204 -8.43 -19.58 1.15
N VAL A 205 -9.73 -19.63 0.89
CA VAL A 205 -10.54 -20.84 0.96
C VAL A 205 -10.90 -21.24 -0.46
N SER A 206 -10.69 -22.52 -0.77
CA SER A 206 -10.99 -23.10 -2.07
C SER A 206 -11.93 -24.27 -1.92
N ASP A 207 -12.93 -24.40 -2.80
CA ASP A 207 -13.79 -25.56 -2.88
C ASP A 207 -13.22 -26.62 -3.81
N VAL A 208 -13.44 -27.90 -3.49
CA VAL A 208 -13.01 -29.03 -4.31
C VAL A 208 -14.21 -29.83 -4.74
N ASN A 209 -14.50 -29.83 -6.05
CA ASN A 209 -15.65 -30.54 -6.55
C ASN A 209 -15.45 -32.08 -6.56
N THR A 210 -16.53 -32.81 -6.85
CA THR A 210 -16.52 -34.28 -6.94
C THR A 210 -15.55 -34.81 -8.00
N GLN A 211 -15.23 -34.01 -9.02
CA GLN A 211 -14.25 -34.31 -10.07
C GLN A 211 -12.81 -33.97 -9.67
N GLY A 212 -12.59 -33.38 -8.48
CA GLY A 212 -11.27 -32.99 -7.98
C GLY A 212 -10.75 -31.65 -8.53
N GLN A 213 -11.61 -30.87 -9.18
CA GLN A 213 -11.26 -29.51 -9.60
C GLN A 213 -11.41 -28.56 -8.42
N THR A 214 -10.44 -27.66 -8.29
CA THR A 214 -10.40 -26.65 -7.24
C THR A 214 -10.91 -25.31 -7.79
N SER A 215 -11.65 -24.56 -6.99
CA SER A 215 -12.05 -23.19 -7.31
C SER A 215 -11.86 -22.33 -6.06
N ASP A 216 -11.37 -21.10 -6.22
CA ASP A 216 -11.17 -20.22 -5.06
C ASP A 216 -12.49 -19.48 -4.77
N LEU A 217 -12.94 -19.59 -3.52
CA LEU A 217 -14.22 -19.01 -3.06
C LEU A 217 -14.04 -17.60 -2.53
N CYS A 218 -13.13 -17.44 -1.58
CA CYS A 218 -12.94 -16.20 -0.84
C CYS A 218 -11.52 -16.09 -0.30
N GLN A 219 -11.09 -14.85 -0.05
CA GLN A 219 -9.80 -14.56 0.56
C GLN A 219 -9.86 -13.32 1.43
N ALA A 220 -8.96 -13.23 2.40
CA ALA A 220 -8.88 -12.13 3.35
C ALA A 220 -7.43 -11.89 3.77
N LEU A 221 -7.06 -10.62 3.86
CA LEU A 221 -5.79 -10.18 4.45
C LEU A 221 -5.92 -10.10 5.97
N VAL A 222 -4.96 -10.70 6.67
CA VAL A 222 -4.85 -10.71 8.12
C VAL A 222 -3.53 -10.09 8.53
N GLU A 223 -3.57 -9.16 9.47
CA GLU A 223 -2.39 -8.60 10.09
C GLU A 223 -2.27 -9.15 11.51
N VAL A 224 -1.27 -9.99 11.72
CA VAL A 224 -0.95 -10.57 13.03
C VAL A 224 0.06 -9.66 13.71
N GLN A 225 -0.42 -8.93 14.71
CA GLN A 225 0.40 -8.04 15.54
C GLN A 225 0.75 -8.70 16.87
N ASP A 226 1.90 -8.34 17.44
CA ASP A 226 2.26 -8.73 18.80
C ASP A 226 1.22 -8.19 19.81
N GLN A 227 0.69 -9.07 20.67
CA GLN A 227 -0.29 -8.71 21.71
C GLN A 227 0.23 -7.60 22.63
N GLY A 228 1.55 -7.53 22.85
CA GLY A 228 2.18 -6.49 23.67
C GLY A 228 1.94 -5.07 23.15
N GLN A 229 1.87 -4.88 21.83
CA GLN A 229 1.64 -3.57 21.22
C GLN A 229 0.16 -3.18 21.22
N GLN A 230 -0.76 -4.11 20.93
CA GLN A 230 -2.19 -3.83 20.95
C GLN A 230 -2.71 -3.44 22.35
N MET A 231 -2.22 -4.11 23.39
CA MET A 231 -2.60 -3.78 24.77
C MET A 231 -2.02 -2.45 25.23
N ALA A 232 -0.79 -2.11 24.82
CA ALA A 232 -0.18 -0.82 25.12
C ALA A 232 -0.93 0.33 24.44
N THR A 233 -1.32 0.20 23.17
CA THR A 233 -2.10 1.22 22.46
C THR A 233 -3.50 1.43 23.05
N LYS A 234 -4.20 0.34 23.39
CA LYS A 234 -5.52 0.42 24.05
C LYS A 234 -5.41 1.04 25.45
N ALA A 235 -4.43 0.65 26.24
CA ALA A 235 -4.20 1.21 27.57
C ALA A 235 -3.83 2.71 27.51
N PHE A 236 -2.99 3.10 26.55
CA PHE A 236 -2.62 4.51 26.33
C PHE A 236 -3.83 5.38 25.94
N ALA A 237 -4.67 4.90 25.02
CA ALA A 237 -5.87 5.62 24.60
C ALA A 237 -6.86 5.83 25.75
N VAL A 238 -7.10 4.80 26.57
CA VAL A 238 -7.95 4.90 27.78
C VAL A 238 -7.34 5.86 28.80
N GLY A 239 -6.01 5.83 28.98
CA GLY A 239 -5.29 6.75 29.87
C GLY A 239 -5.46 8.22 29.48
N ILE A 240 -5.34 8.56 28.19
CA ILE A 240 -5.53 9.93 27.70
C ILE A 240 -6.97 10.40 27.95
N ILE A 241 -7.97 9.59 27.62
CA ILE A 241 -9.38 9.96 27.83
C ILE A 241 -9.67 10.17 29.32
N GLY A 242 -9.13 9.32 30.20
CA GLY A 242 -9.26 9.46 31.64
C GLY A 242 -8.67 10.77 32.16
N VAL A 243 -7.47 11.14 31.70
CA VAL A 243 -6.80 12.39 32.10
C VAL A 243 -7.56 13.62 31.60
N PHE A 244 -8.00 13.64 30.34
CA PHE A 244 -8.80 14.75 29.81
C PHE A 244 -10.16 14.87 30.50
N GLY A 245 -10.84 13.76 30.77
CA GLY A 245 -12.09 13.74 31.53
C GLY A 245 -11.92 14.30 32.95
N ALA A 246 -10.84 13.92 33.63
CA ALA A 246 -10.52 14.44 34.96
C ALA A 246 -10.19 15.95 34.94
N LEU A 247 -9.44 16.43 33.94
CA LEU A 247 -9.12 17.85 33.79
C LEU A 247 -10.35 18.70 33.45
N LEU A 248 -11.27 18.20 32.62
CA LEU A 248 -12.54 18.89 32.32
C LEU A 248 -13.45 18.96 33.55
N ALA A 249 -13.55 17.86 34.32
CA ALA A 249 -14.31 17.85 35.57
C ALA A 249 -13.71 18.80 36.62
N ALA A 250 -12.38 18.82 36.76
CA ALA A 250 -11.69 19.75 37.65
C ALA A 250 -11.84 21.21 37.21
N GLY A 251 -11.80 21.49 35.90
CA GLY A 251 -12.02 22.83 35.35
C GLY A 251 -13.43 23.36 35.60
N LEU A 252 -14.46 22.49 35.51
CA LEU A 252 -15.84 22.85 35.86
C LEU A 252 -16.03 23.07 37.37
N PHE A 253 -15.26 22.39 38.22
CA PHE A 253 -15.37 22.50 39.68
C PHE A 253 -14.57 23.69 40.27
N LEU A 254 -13.59 24.21 39.51
CA LEU A 254 -12.73 25.33 39.91
C LEU A 254 -13.11 26.65 39.24
N ASP A 255 -14.23 26.71 38.49
CA ASP A 255 -14.72 27.96 37.90
C ASP A 255 -15.46 28.80 38.97
N PRO A 256 -14.93 29.96 39.38
CA PRO A 256 -15.53 30.81 40.41
C PRO A 256 -16.71 31.66 39.90
N LEU A 257 -17.22 31.44 38.68
CA LEU A 257 -18.34 32.19 38.08
C LEU A 257 -19.68 31.44 38.05
N GLN A 258 -19.82 30.34 38.79
CA GLN A 258 -21.13 29.75 39.16
C GLN A 258 -21.56 30.10 40.59
#